data_AF-A0A671RNG9-F1
#
_entry.id   AF-A0A671RNG9-F1
#
_cell.length_a   1.000
_cell.length_b   1.000
_cell.length_c   1.000
_cell.angle_alpha   90.00
_cell.angle_beta   90.00
_cell.angle_gamma   90.00
#
_symmetry.space_group_name_H-M   'P 1'
#
loop_
_entity.id
_entity.type
_entity.pdbx_description
1 polymer ?
#
loop_
_entity_poly.entity_id
_entity_poly.type
_entity_poly.pdbx_seq_one_letter_code
_entity_poly.pdbx_strand_id
1 'polypeptide(L)' 'MDKDGYISNGELFQVLKMMVGNNLKDTQLQQIVDKTIINADKDGDGRISFEEFCIVSHFILGLVFNVEIQ' A
#
# COMPACT_ATOMS: atom_id res chain seq x y z
N MET A 1 -5.44 4.27 11.92
CA MET A 1 -4.37 3.37 12.40
C MET A 1 -4.73 2.85 13.77
N ASP A 2 -4.91 1.55 13.89
CA ASP A 2 -5.39 0.87 15.12
C ASP A 2 -4.27 0.27 15.99
N LYS A 3 -3.03 0.21 15.48
CA LYS A 3 -1.80 -0.21 16.18
C LYS A 3 -1.79 -1.69 16.57
N ASP A 4 -2.38 -2.54 15.75
CA ASP A 4 -2.38 -4.00 15.95
C ASP A 4 -1.08 -4.71 15.51
N GLY A 5 -0.16 -3.99 14.86
CA GLY A 5 1.11 -4.53 14.36
C GLY A 5 1.06 -5.01 12.91
N TYR A 6 -0.12 -4.89 12.27
CA TYR A 6 -0.37 -5.21 10.88
C TYR A 6 -0.76 -3.95 10.11
N ILE A 7 -0.74 -4.05 8.79
CA ILE A 7 -1.27 -3.03 7.90
C ILE A 7 -2.48 -3.65 7.22
N SER A 8 -3.66 -3.15 7.56
CA SER A 8 -4.90 -3.50 6.86
C SER A 8 -4.99 -2.81 5.49
N ASN A 9 -5.88 -3.28 4.62
CA ASN A 9 -6.21 -2.64 3.33
C ASN A 9 -6.54 -1.15 3.49
N GLY A 10 -7.40 -0.81 4.46
CA GLY A 10 -7.79 0.58 4.70
C GLY A 10 -6.63 1.46 5.18
N GLU A 11 -5.74 0.92 6.01
CA GLU A 11 -4.56 1.66 6.48
C GLU A 11 -3.54 1.87 5.37
N LEU A 12 -3.30 0.85 4.54
CA LEU A 12 -2.44 0.99 3.37
C LEU A 12 -2.99 2.04 2.41
N PHE A 13 -4.31 2.04 2.17
CA PHE A 13 -4.96 3.07 1.36
C PHE A 13 -4.73 4.48 1.92
N GLN A 14 -4.93 4.68 3.23
CA GLN A 14 -4.73 5.99 3.86
C GLN A 14 -3.28 6.48 3.73
N VAL A 15 -2.30 5.60 3.98
CA VAL A 15 -0.88 5.95 3.85
C VAL A 15 -0.53 6.33 2.42
N LEU A 16 -0.92 5.50 1.44
CA LEU A 16 -0.63 5.79 0.04
C LEU A 16 -1.36 7.05 -0.43
N LYS A 17 -2.60 7.31 0.02
CA LYS A 17 -3.33 8.55 -0.30
C LYS A 17 -2.61 9.78 0.24
N MET A 18 -2.04 9.71 1.44
CA MET A 18 -1.23 10.81 1.99
C MET A 18 0.05 11.05 1.20
N MET A 19 0.66 9.99 0.63
CA MET A 19 1.89 10.10 -0.16
C MET A 19 1.64 10.64 -1.58
N VAL A 20 0.65 10.11 -2.30
CA VAL A 20 0.40 10.47 -3.70
C VAL A 20 -0.53 11.68 -3.87
N GLY A 21 -1.22 12.09 -2.79
CA GLY A 21 -2.17 13.19 -2.79
C GLY A 21 -3.31 13.00 -3.79
N ASN A 22 -3.48 13.97 -4.69
CA ASN A 22 -4.54 14.00 -5.70
C ASN A 22 -4.08 13.54 -7.09
N ASN A 23 -2.84 13.06 -7.22
CA ASN A 23 -2.31 12.59 -8.51
C ASN A 23 -3.00 11.30 -8.99
N LEU A 24 -3.63 10.55 -8.07
CA LEU A 24 -4.43 9.38 -8.38
C LEU A 24 -5.88 9.54 -7.91
N LYS A 25 -6.80 9.03 -8.73
CA LYS A 25 -8.20 8.82 -8.32
C LYS A 25 -8.26 7.72 -7.28
N ASP A 26 -9.22 7.83 -6.36
CA ASP A 26 -9.40 6.85 -5.28
C ASP A 26 -9.61 5.43 -5.81
N THR A 27 -10.28 5.27 -6.96
CA THR A 27 -10.46 3.96 -7.59
C THR A 27 -9.16 3.36 -8.11
N GLN A 28 -8.26 4.17 -8.69
CA GLN A 28 -6.95 3.71 -9.15
C GLN A 28 -6.06 3.37 -7.96
N LEU A 29 -6.11 4.20 -6.91
CA LEU A 29 -5.38 3.95 -5.68
C LEU A 29 -5.85 2.66 -5.00
N GLN A 30 -7.16 2.42 -4.93
CA GLN A 30 -7.71 1.18 -4.36
C GLN A 30 -7.23 -0.05 -5.14
N GLN A 31 -7.21 0.01 -6.48
CA GLN A 31 -6.67 -1.09 -7.29
C GLN A 31 -5.18 -1.37 -7.03
N ILE A 32 -4.39 -0.33 -6.74
CA ILE A 32 -2.99 -0.47 -6.35
C ILE A 32 -2.89 -1.15 -4.98
N VAL A 33 -3.68 -0.70 -4.00
CA VAL A 33 -3.74 -1.28 -2.65
C VAL A 33 -4.09 -2.76 -2.72
N ASP A 34 -5.16 -3.12 -3.44
CA ASP A 34 -5.63 -4.50 -3.56
C ASP A 34 -4.55 -5.40 -4.18
N LYS A 35 -3.91 -4.96 -5.27
CA LYS A 35 -2.80 -5.69 -5.88
C LYS A 35 -1.59 -5.80 -4.97
N THR A 36 -1.30 -4.77 -4.18
CA THR A 36 -0.17 -4.77 -3.25
C THR A 36 -0.39 -5.82 -2.18
N ILE A 37 -1.59 -5.87 -1.58
CA ILE A 37 -1.94 -6.88 -0.58
C ILE A 37 -1.86 -8.28 -1.18
N ILE A 38 -2.50 -8.54 -2.32
CA ILE A 38 -2.46 -9.86 -2.99
C ILE A 38 -1.02 -10.34 -3.24
N ASN A 39 -0.10 -9.43 -3.55
CA ASN A 39 1.29 -9.77 -3.81
C ASN A 39 2.14 -9.88 -2.54
N ALA A 40 1.82 -9.09 -1.51
CA ALA A 40 2.56 -9.01 -0.24
C ALA A 40 2.18 -10.14 0.72
N ASP A 41 0.88 -10.39 0.86
CA ASP A 41 0.27 -11.35 1.79
C ASP A 41 0.68 -12.78 1.41
N LYS A 42 1.68 -13.31 2.11
CA LYS A 42 2.26 -14.64 1.86
C LYS A 42 1.62 -15.71 2.73
N ASP A 43 1.11 -15.33 3.90
CA ASP A 43 0.49 -16.25 4.83
C ASP A 43 -1.04 -16.35 4.66
N GLY A 44 -1.65 -15.43 3.91
CA GLY A 44 -3.06 -15.43 3.54
C GLY A 44 -3.99 -14.84 4.60
N ASP A 45 -3.47 -14.03 5.53
CA ASP A 45 -4.26 -13.44 6.62
C ASP A 45 -5.08 -12.20 6.19
N GLY A 46 -4.88 -11.71 4.96
CA GLY A 46 -5.57 -10.57 4.37
C GLY A 46 -5.04 -9.21 4.85
N ARG A 47 -3.90 -9.18 5.54
CA ARG A 47 -3.21 -7.99 6.03
C ARG A 47 -1.74 -8.09 5.60
N ILE A 48 -0.94 -7.10 6.03
CA ILE A 48 0.50 -7.07 5.76
C ILE A 48 1.22 -6.94 7.08
N SER A 49 2.00 -7.95 7.44
CA SER A 49 2.96 -7.93 8.54
C SER A 49 4.18 -7.05 8.21
N PHE A 50 5.00 -6.74 9.21
CA PHE A 50 6.24 -5.98 8.99
C PHE A 50 7.18 -6.66 7.96
N GLU A 51 7.29 -7.99 8.01
CA GLU A 51 8.16 -8.75 7.11
C GLU A 51 7.66 -8.69 5.67
N GLU A 52 6.36 -8.84 5.45
CA GLU A 52 5.73 -8.70 4.13
C GLU A 52 5.84 -7.28 3.61
N PHE A 53 5.69 -6.27 4.48
CA PHE A 53 5.90 -4.88 4.12
C PHE A 53 7.32 -4.63 3.62
N CYS A 54 8.35 -5.19 4.28
CA CYS A 54 9.73 -5.04 3.84
C CYS A 54 9.95 -5.55 2.40
N ILE A 55 9.29 -6.64 2.01
CA ILE A 55 9.38 -7.23 0.67
C ILE A 55 8.79 -6.28 -0.39
N VAL A 56 7.66 -5.64 -0.11
CA VAL A 56 6.98 -4.75 -1.07
C VAL A 56 7.36 -3.27 -0.96
N SER A 57 8.16 -2.90 0.06
CA SER A 57 8.57 -1.52 0.32
C SER A 57 9.23 -0.84 -0.90
N HIS A 58 10.06 -1.58 -1.64
CA HIS A 58 10.71 -1.07 -2.85
C HIS A 58 9.71 -0.73 -3.97
N PHE A 59 8.68 -1.57 -4.14
CA PHE A 59 7.61 -1.33 -5.11
C PHE A 59 6.78 -0.11 -4.72
N ILE A 60 6.42 0.03 -3.43
CA ILE A 60 5.66 1.16 -2.90
C ILE A 60 6.42 2.47 -3.12
N LEU A 61 7.72 2.50 -2.80
CA LEU A 61 8.57 3.67 -3.02
C LEU A 61 8.63 4.02 -4.51
N GLY A 62 8.86 3.03 -5.38
CA GLY A 62 8.85 3.24 -6.83
C GLY A 62 7.54 3.82 -7.35
N LEU A 63 6.40 3.40 -6.81
CA LEU A 63 5.09 3.93 -7.19
C LEU A 63 4.94 5.40 -6.81
N VAL A 64 5.30 5.77 -5.58
CA VAL A 64 5.22 7.17 -5.10
C VAL A 64 6.12 8.08 -5.93
N PHE A 65 7.38 7.68 -6.18
CA PHE A 65 8.30 8.47 -7.00
C PHE A 65 7.83 8.63 -8.45
N ASN A 66 7.24 7.59 -9.06
CA ASN A 66 6.75 7.71 -10.44
C ASN A 66 5.53 8.64 -10.56
N VAL A 67 4.72 8.76 -9.51
CA VAL A 67 3.52 9.59 -9.51
C VAL A 67 3.83 11.08 -9.29
N GLU A 68 4.87 11.43 -8.53
CA GLU A 68 5.26 12.84 -8.28
C GLU A 68 6.00 13.51 -9.45
N ILE A 69 6.51 12.73 -10.42
CA ILE A 69 7.27 13.25 -11.57
C ILE A 69 6.37 13.46 -12.81
N GLN A 70 5.05 13.22 -12.71
CA GLN A 70 4.06 13.54 -13.74
C GLN A 70 3.34 14.86 -13.45
#